data_AF-A0AA44IYB9-F1
#
_entry.id   AF-A0AA44IYB9-F1
#
_cell.length_a   1.000
_cell.length_b   1.000
_cell.length_c   1.000
_cell.angle_alpha   90.00
_cell.angle_beta   90.00
_cell.angle_gamma   90.00
#
_symmetry.space_group_name_H-M   'P 1'
#
loop_
_entity.id
_entity.type
_entity.pdbx_description
1 polymer ?
#
loop_
_entity_poly.entity_id
_entity_poly.type
_entity_poly.pdbx_seq_one_letter_code
_entity_poly.pdbx_strand_id
1 'polypeptide(L)'
;MYVFDKLEGKGKWAFSPWIGVVGSVVFIIVCSAVRLWYGLDPVTNNTIALTGAVMICFGAFTVARPVIRAGGYRSWHEKGQVIDCGHIPPTDEEIAEDRQLLLDSKAVNLTGPALAIAGTLINGASGLLPFP
;
A
#
# COMPACT_ATOMS: atom_id res chain seq x y z
N MET A 1 -13.86 20.62 -5.57
CA MET A 1 -14.54 19.82 -4.53
C MET A 1 -13.87 18.46 -4.56
N TYR A 2 -13.08 18.21 -3.52
CA TYR A 2 -11.90 17.36 -3.61
C TYR A 2 -12.28 15.89 -3.68
N VAL A 3 -11.47 15.06 -4.36
CA VAL A 3 -11.61 13.59 -4.38
C VAL A 3 -11.70 13.01 -2.95
N PHE A 4 -11.20 13.75 -1.95
CA PHE A 4 -11.35 13.49 -0.52
C PHE A 4 -12.79 13.60 0.00
N ASP A 5 -13.61 14.55 -0.48
CA ASP A 5 -15.00 14.71 -0.02
C ASP A 5 -15.89 13.52 -0.41
N LYS A 6 -15.59 12.87 -1.56
CA LYS A 6 -16.35 11.70 -2.02
C LYS A 6 -15.95 10.41 -1.29
N LEU A 7 -14.83 10.42 -0.56
CA LEU A 7 -14.35 9.30 0.25
C LEU A 7 -14.82 9.39 1.73
N GLU A 8 -15.29 10.56 2.18
CA GLU A 8 -15.86 10.73 3.54
C GLU A 8 -17.30 10.23 3.66
N GLY A 9 -17.97 9.98 2.54
CA GLY A 9 -19.32 9.42 2.49
C GLY A 9 -19.34 7.90 2.70
N LYS A 10 -19.50 7.48 3.96
CA LYS A 10 -19.89 6.11 4.38
C LYS A 10 -18.83 5.01 4.27
N GLY A 11 -17.78 5.11 5.06
CA GLY A 11 -16.98 3.95 5.43
C GLY A 11 -15.90 4.33 6.42
N LYS A 12 -16.05 3.92 7.68
CA LYS A 12 -14.92 3.91 8.62
C LYS A 12 -13.79 3.17 7.92
N TRP A 13 -12.70 3.88 7.61
CA TRP A 13 -11.48 3.28 7.07
C TRP A 13 -11.15 2.03 7.89
N ALA A 14 -11.06 0.86 7.25
CA ALA A 14 -10.71 -0.37 7.95
C ALA A 14 -9.35 -0.23 8.66
N PHE A 15 -8.45 0.56 8.07
CA PHE A 15 -7.23 1.07 8.69
C PHE A 15 -6.98 2.49 8.16
N SER A 16 -6.57 3.40 9.05
CA SER A 16 -6.22 4.78 8.68
C SER A 16 -5.11 4.76 7.60
N PRO A 17 -5.16 5.61 6.57
CA PRO A 17 -4.07 5.72 5.57
C PRO A 17 -2.72 6.04 6.22
N TRP A 18 -2.73 6.64 7.41
CA TRP A 18 -1.54 6.96 8.19
C TRP A 18 -0.95 5.76 8.95
N ILE A 19 -1.66 4.64 9.07
CA ILE A 19 -1.22 3.52 9.90
C ILE A 19 0.06 2.87 9.38
N GLY A 20 0.23 2.82 8.05
CA GLY A 20 1.46 2.33 7.42
C GLY A 20 2.66 3.24 7.71
N VAL A 21 2.43 4.55 7.70
CA VAL A 21 3.45 5.57 8.02
C VAL A 21 3.81 5.51 9.51
N VAL A 22 2.81 5.53 10.39
CA VAL A 22 3.03 5.44 11.85
C VAL A 22 3.71 4.12 12.21
N GLY A 23 3.29 3.00 11.62
CA GLY A 23 3.90 1.69 11.84
C GLY A 23 5.36 1.63 11.40
N SER A 24 5.70 2.22 10.25
CA SER A 24 7.10 2.26 9.78
C SER A 24 7.98 3.18 10.63
N VAL A 25 7.46 4.32 11.12
CA VAL A 25 8.17 5.18 12.08
C VAL A 25 8.44 4.44 13.40
N VAL A 26 7.43 3.76 13.96
CA VAL A 26 7.58 2.97 15.19
C VAL A 26 8.61 1.85 15.00
N PHE A 27 8.57 1.16 13.85
CA PHE A 27 9.54 0.11 13.52
C PHE A 27 10.97 0.66 13.47
N ILE A 28 11.19 1.81 12.83
CA ILE A 28 12.51 2.46 12.78
C ILE A 28 13.01 2.83 14.19
N ILE A 29 12.14 3.37 15.05
CA ILE A 29 12.49 3.71 16.44
C ILE A 29 12.90 2.44 17.22
N VAL A 30 12.15 1.35 17.09
CA VAL A 30 12.46 0.08 17.76
C VAL A 30 13.78 -0.50 17.26
N CYS A 31 13.99 -0.57 15.94
CA CYS A 31 15.26 -1.05 15.37
C CYS A 31 16.45 -0.19 15.81
N SER A 32 16.27 1.13 15.90
CA SER A 32 17.30 2.06 16.38
C SER A 32 17.62 1.83 17.85
N ALA A 33 16.59 1.65 18.70
CA ALA A 33 16.75 1.37 20.12
C ALA A 33 17.43 0.01 20.36
N VAL A 34 17.02 -1.04 19.67
CA VAL A 34 17.63 -2.37 19.74
C VAL A 34 19.09 -2.31 19.31
N ARG A 35 19.43 -1.59 18.23
CA ARG A 35 20.82 -1.41 17.83
C ARG A 35 21.66 -0.74 18.92
N LEU A 36 21.14 0.32 19.54
CA LEU A 36 21.85 1.08 20.57
C LEU A 36 22.09 0.24 21.83
N TRP A 37 21.17 -0.66 22.16
CA TRP A 37 21.28 -1.57 23.31
C TRP A 37 22.21 -2.76 23.07
N TYR A 38 22.26 -3.26 21.83
CA TYR A 38 23.01 -4.48 21.50
C TYR A 38 24.30 -4.25 20.70
N GLY A 39 24.64 -3.00 20.36
CA GLY A 39 25.88 -2.66 19.64
C GLY A 39 25.99 -3.32 18.27
N LEU A 40 24.86 -3.45 17.54
CA LEU A 40 24.79 -4.24 16.30
C LEU A 40 25.54 -3.61 15.11
N ASP A 41 26.25 -4.48 14.39
CA ASP A 41 27.20 -4.26 13.29
C ASP A 41 26.55 -3.76 11.96
N PRO A 42 27.36 -3.37 10.94
CA PRO A 42 26.90 -2.89 9.63
C PRO A 42 26.00 -3.83 8.85
N VAL A 43 26.09 -5.14 9.14
CA VAL A 43 25.24 -6.16 8.51
C VAL A 43 23.76 -5.87 8.78
N THR A 44 23.42 -5.36 9.96
CA THR A 44 22.03 -5.04 10.34
C THR A 44 21.46 -3.88 9.52
N ASN A 45 22.27 -2.86 9.18
CA ASN A 45 21.83 -1.76 8.31
C ASN A 45 21.51 -2.25 6.89
N ASN A 46 22.33 -3.14 6.33
CA ASN A 46 22.06 -3.73 5.01
C ASN A 46 20.78 -4.58 5.03
N THR A 47 20.50 -5.29 6.12
CA THR A 47 19.25 -6.04 6.27
C THR A 47 18.04 -5.12 6.34
N ILE A 48 18.11 -4.01 7.08
CA ILE A 48 17.03 -3.01 7.16
C ILE A 48 16.77 -2.39 5.77
N ALA A 49 17.84 -2.04 5.05
CA ALA A 49 17.76 -1.54 3.68
C ALA A 49 17.01 -2.53 2.77
N LEU A 50 17.40 -3.81 2.84
CA LEU A 50 16.80 -4.88 2.06
C LEU A 50 15.32 -5.07 2.38
N THR A 51 14.94 -5.07 3.66
CA THR A 51 13.54 -5.17 4.09
C THR A 51 12.70 -4.02 3.52
N GLY A 52 13.22 -2.79 3.58
CA GLY A 52 12.57 -1.63 2.97
C GLY A 52 12.37 -1.79 1.46
N ALA A 53 13.42 -2.22 0.74
CA ALA A 53 13.36 -2.45 -0.71
C ALA A 53 12.33 -3.53 -1.10
N VAL A 54 12.26 -4.63 -0.35
CA VAL A 54 11.27 -5.69 -0.58
C VAL A 54 9.84 -5.16 -0.37
N MET A 55 9.61 -4.33 0.64
CA MET A 55 8.30 -3.69 0.84
C MET A 55 7.92 -2.75 -0.31
N ILE A 56 8.87 -2.01 -0.89
CA ILE A 56 8.62 -1.19 -2.08
C ILE A 56 8.15 -2.07 -3.25
N CYS A 57 8.84 -3.18 -3.50
CA CYS A 57 8.46 -4.13 -4.55
C CYS A 57 7.04 -4.69 -4.31
N PHE A 58 6.70 -5.07 -3.09
CA PHE A 58 5.34 -5.51 -2.76
C PHE A 58 4.29 -4.42 -2.98
N GLY A 59 4.60 -3.17 -2.62
CA GLY A 59 3.75 -2.02 -2.93
C GLY A 59 3.49 -1.89 -4.43
N ALA A 60 4.55 -1.93 -5.24
CA ALA A 60 4.47 -1.85 -6.70
C ALA A 60 3.66 -3.01 -7.30
N PHE A 61 3.90 -4.26 -6.88
CA PHE A 61 3.13 -5.41 -7.35
C PHE A 61 1.66 -5.33 -6.94
N THR A 62 1.36 -4.78 -5.76
CA THR A 62 -0.02 -4.57 -5.30
C THR A 62 -0.76 -3.57 -6.20
N VAL A 63 -0.09 -2.50 -6.67
CA VAL A 63 -0.65 -1.55 -7.64
C VAL A 63 -0.74 -2.17 -9.04
N ALA A 64 0.22 -3.01 -9.43
CA ALA A 64 0.24 -3.63 -10.76
C ALA A 64 -0.82 -4.73 -10.92
N ARG A 65 -1.19 -5.42 -9.84
CA ARG A 65 -2.11 -6.57 -9.86
C ARG A 65 -3.46 -6.27 -10.56
N PRO A 66 -4.17 -5.17 -10.25
CA PRO A 66 -5.41 -4.80 -10.96
C PRO A 66 -5.23 -4.61 -12.45
N VAL A 67 -4.11 -3.99 -12.86
CA VAL A 67 -3.76 -3.74 -14.26
C VAL A 67 -3.53 -5.05 -15.00
N ILE A 68 -2.77 -5.97 -14.39
CA ILE A 68 -2.50 -7.30 -14.96
C ILE A 68 -3.78 -8.11 -15.06
N ARG A 69 -4.62 -8.09 -14.02
CA ARG A 69 -5.90 -8.83 -13.97
C ARG A 69 -6.85 -8.39 -15.08
N ALA A 70 -6.91 -7.09 -15.36
CA ALA A 70 -7.75 -6.56 -16.43
C ALA A 70 -7.17 -6.80 -17.84
N GLY A 71 -5.95 -7.33 -17.96
CA GLY A 71 -5.27 -7.50 -19.24
C GLY A 71 -4.62 -6.20 -19.78
N GLY A 72 -4.41 -5.20 -18.93
CA GLY A 72 -3.75 -3.94 -19.28
C GLY A 72 -4.43 -2.71 -18.70
N TYR A 73 -3.72 -1.58 -18.73
CA TYR A 73 -4.18 -0.32 -18.13
C TYR A 73 -5.48 0.20 -18.77
N ARG A 74 -5.58 0.11 -20.09
CA ARG A 74 -6.76 0.57 -20.85
C ARG A 74 -8.03 -0.16 -20.42
N SER A 75 -7.96 -1.50 -20.37
CA SER A 75 -9.07 -2.35 -19.95
C SER A 75 -9.46 -2.10 -18.49
N TRP A 76 -8.48 -1.96 -17.59
CA TRP A 76 -8.73 -1.60 -16.20
C TRP A 76 -9.44 -0.25 -16.06
N HIS A 77 -8.97 0.77 -16.79
CA HIS A 77 -9.54 2.11 -16.77
C HIS A 77 -10.97 2.14 -17.33
N GLU A 78 -11.22 1.45 -18.45
CA GLU A 78 -12.56 1.33 -19.04
C GLU A 78 -13.54 0.63 -18.09
N LYS A 79 -13.12 -0.45 -17.41
CA LYS A 79 -13.93 -1.13 -16.38
C LYS A 79 -14.26 -0.25 -15.17
N GLY A 80 -13.34 0.63 -14.77
CA GLY A 80 -13.55 1.57 -13.66
C GLY A 80 -14.50 2.73 -13.97
N GLN A 81 -14.90 2.90 -15.24
CA GLN A 81 -15.79 3.98 -15.70
C GLN A 81 -17.24 3.55 -15.93
N VAL A 82 -17.56 2.27 -15.75
CA VAL A 82 -18.93 1.77 -15.96
C VAL A 82 -19.86 2.41 -14.92
N ILE A 83 -20.76 3.27 -15.38
CA ILE A 83 -21.86 3.83 -14.59
C ILE A 83 -23.05 2.91 -14.79
N ASP A 84 -23.40 2.14 -13.76
CA ASP A 84 -24.61 1.33 -13.77
C ASP A 84 -25.83 2.25 -13.76
N CYS A 85 -26.58 2.24 -14.87
CA CYS A 85 -27.81 3.01 -15.05
C CYS A 85 -29.05 2.32 -14.44
N GLY A 86 -28.85 1.23 -13.69
CA GLY A 86 -29.84 0.63 -12.80
C GLY A 86 -31.07 0.08 -13.51
N HIS A 87 -31.10 -1.22 -13.78
CA HIS A 87 -32.38 -1.84 -14.15
C HIS A 87 -32.58 -3.34 -13.83
N ILE A 88 -31.61 -4.07 -13.28
CA ILE A 88 -31.79 -5.51 -12.99
C ILE A 88 -31.05 -5.86 -11.70
N PRO A 89 -31.60 -6.69 -10.79
CA PRO A 89 -30.84 -7.22 -9.68
C PRO A 89 -29.60 -7.97 -10.20
N PRO A 90 -28.40 -7.66 -9.68
CA PRO A 90 -27.15 -8.22 -10.19
C PRO A 90 -27.07 -9.72 -9.93
N THR A 91 -26.46 -10.43 -10.87
CA THR A 91 -26.12 -11.85 -10.76
C THR A 91 -24.99 -12.07 -9.75
N ASP A 92 -24.84 -13.30 -9.25
CA ASP A 92 -23.76 -13.65 -8.32
C ASP A 92 -22.36 -13.38 -8.90
N GLU A 93 -22.21 -13.49 -10.22
CA GLU A 93 -20.96 -13.20 -10.93
C GLU A 93 -20.64 -11.70 -10.93
N GLU A 94 -21.64 -10.85 -11.18
CA GLU A 94 -21.51 -9.39 -11.12
C GLU A 94 -21.18 -8.91 -9.70
N ILE A 95 -21.80 -9.50 -8.68
CA ILE A 95 -21.50 -9.21 -7.26
C ILE A 95 -20.05 -9.56 -6.93
N ALA A 96 -19.55 -10.69 -7.44
CA ALA A 96 -18.17 -11.09 -7.24
C ALA A 96 -17.18 -10.15 -7.96
N GLU A 97 -17.50 -9.72 -9.18
CA GLU A 97 -16.67 -8.78 -9.95
C GLU A 97 -16.60 -7.41 -9.26
N ASP A 98 -17.72 -6.88 -8.77
CA ASP A 98 -17.81 -5.62 -8.02
C ASP A 98 -16.96 -5.67 -6.74
N ARG A 99 -17.05 -6.78 -5.99
CA ARG A 99 -16.21 -6.98 -4.81
C ARG A 99 -14.73 -6.93 -5.18
N GLN A 100 -14.37 -7.48 -6.33
CA GLN A 100 -12.99 -7.51 -6.78
C GLN A 100 -12.52 -6.15 -7.31
N LEU A 101 -13.39 -5.37 -7.95
CA LEU A 101 -13.12 -3.97 -8.32
C LEU A 101 -12.88 -3.10 -7.08
N LEU A 102 -13.65 -3.30 -6.01
CA LEU A 102 -13.42 -2.62 -4.73
C LEU A 102 -12.07 -2.97 -4.11
N LEU A 103 -11.68 -4.25 -4.14
CA LEU A 103 -10.38 -4.69 -3.64
C LEU A 103 -9.23 -4.14 -4.48
N ASP A 104 -9.39 -4.10 -5.79
CA ASP A 104 -8.43 -3.54 -6.73
C ASP A 104 -8.27 -2.04 -6.54
N SER A 105 -9.37 -1.31 -6.34
CA SER A 105 -9.34 0.11 -6.00
C SER A 105 -8.58 0.37 -4.70
N LYS A 106 -8.81 -0.44 -3.66
CA LYS A 106 -8.05 -0.36 -2.41
C LYS A 106 -6.57 -0.67 -2.61
N ALA A 107 -6.24 -1.64 -3.45
CA ALA A 107 -4.87 -2.01 -3.76
C ALA A 107 -4.09 -0.85 -4.42
N VAL A 108 -4.69 -0.17 -5.40
CA VAL A 108 -4.09 0.97 -6.10
C VAL A 108 -4.03 2.24 -5.25
N ASN A 109 -5.11 2.55 -4.54
CA ASN A 109 -5.26 3.86 -3.90
C ASN A 109 -4.71 3.90 -2.47
N LEU A 110 -4.62 2.75 -1.79
CA LEU A 110 -4.28 2.69 -0.38
C LEU A 110 -3.09 1.78 -0.13
N THR A 111 -3.26 0.48 -0.36
CA THR A 111 -2.32 -0.53 0.15
C THR A 111 -0.97 -0.47 -0.57
N GLY A 112 -0.99 -0.39 -1.90
CA GLY A 112 0.22 -0.32 -2.71
C GLY A 112 1.07 0.93 -2.42
N PRO A 113 0.50 2.15 -2.49
CA PRO A 113 1.21 3.37 -2.13
C PRO A 113 1.70 3.38 -0.69
N ALA A 114 0.89 2.93 0.28
CA ALA A 114 1.31 2.88 1.69
C ALA A 114 2.52 1.96 1.90
N LEU A 115 2.52 0.77 1.28
CA LEU A 115 3.66 -0.16 1.32
C LEU A 115 4.91 0.43 0.66
N ALA A 116 4.76 1.10 -0.49
CA ALA A 116 5.86 1.74 -1.19
C ALA A 116 6.47 2.90 -0.39
N ILE A 117 5.64 3.72 0.24
CA ILE A 117 6.08 4.82 1.11
C ILE A 117 6.77 4.26 2.35
N ALA A 118 6.16 3.31 3.06
CA ALA A 118 6.74 2.68 4.24
C ALA A 118 8.09 2.00 3.91
N GLY A 119 8.16 1.27 2.81
CA GLY A 119 9.39 0.63 2.35
C GLY A 119 10.48 1.64 2.00
N THR A 120 10.12 2.75 1.34
CA THR A 120 11.05 3.86 1.05
C THR A 120 11.59 4.48 2.33
N LEU A 121 10.75 4.71 3.34
CA LEU A 121 11.17 5.25 4.63
C LEU A 121 12.12 4.29 5.35
N ILE A 122 11.79 3.00 5.40
CA ILE A 122 12.63 1.97 6.02
C ILE A 122 13.98 1.85 5.30
N ASN A 123 13.97 1.85 3.96
CA ASN A 123 15.18 1.78 3.16
C ASN A 123 16.05 3.03 3.34
N GLY A 124 15.48 4.24 3.28
CA GLY A 124 16.22 5.47 3.51
C GLY A 124 16.79 5.57 4.93
N ALA A 125 16.04 5.09 5.93
CA ALA A 125 16.48 5.11 7.32
C ALA A 125 17.76 4.28 7.55
N SER A 126 18.02 3.24 6.76
CA SER A 126 19.25 2.45 6.92
C SER A 126 20.53 3.27 6.69
N GLY A 127 20.47 4.31 5.85
CA GLY A 127 21.59 5.23 5.60
C GLY A 127 21.74 6.33 6.65
N LEU A 128 20.67 6.61 7.42
CA LEU A 128 20.64 7.65 8.45
C LEU A 128 21.01 7.13 9.85
N LEU A 129 21.27 5.83 10.00
CA LEU A 129 21.74 5.24 11.24
C LEU A 129 23.28 5.24 11.25
N PRO A 130 23.95 6.29 11.76
CA PRO A 130 25.40 6.45 11.64
C PRO A 130 26.16 5.28 12.28
N PHE A 131 27.36 5.05 11.77
CA PHE A 131 28.33 4.14 12.35
C PHE A 131 29.15 4.88 13.43
N PRO A 132 29.50 4.24 14.56
CA PRO A 132 30.69 4.64 15.29
C PRO A 132 31.96 4.33 14.46
#